data_AF-A0A956E4Z0-F1
#
_entry.id   AF-A0A956E4Z0-F1
#
_cell.length_a   1.000
_cell.length_b   1.000
_cell.length_c   1.000
_cell.angle_alpha   90.00
_cell.angle_beta   90.00
_cell.angle_gamma   90.00
#
_symmetry.space_group_name_H-M   'P 1'
#
loop_
_entity.id
_entity.type
_entity.pdbx_description
1 polymer ?
#
loop_
_entity_poly.entity_id
_entity_poly.type
_entity_poly.pdbx_seq_one_letter_code
_entity_poly.pdbx_strand_id
1 'polypeptide(L)'
;MKGAIDIEWVRLTTLLALLCLLFFVSARMRLELGKKIGLAALRGSIQLIAVGYALSAVFSIHDPLLVLATLSLMLGVAARTAASRISRRFPGVTWLAALGLIAGTSVSLGFSTAIVVDVRPWYSPQYLIPIGGMLLGNSMNGVSLAAERFMDELDVRRAEVETL
;
A
#
# COMPACT_ATOMS: atom_id res chain seq x y z
N MET A 1 -22.96 13.48 27.83
CA MET A 1 -21.56 13.85 27.48
C MET A 1 -20.57 13.13 28.40
N LYS A 2 -20.58 11.80 28.43
CA LYS A 2 -19.57 10.97 29.12
C LYS A 2 -19.06 9.96 28.10
N GLY A 3 -17.82 10.13 27.67
CA GLY A 3 -17.24 9.38 26.56
C GLY A 3 -15.90 9.93 26.07
N ALA A 4 -15.21 10.72 26.91
CA ALA A 4 -13.78 10.87 26.73
C ALA A 4 -13.17 9.58 27.29
N ILE A 5 -12.52 8.80 26.43
CA ILE A 5 -11.56 7.80 26.88
C ILE A 5 -10.53 8.61 27.66
N ASP A 6 -10.57 8.55 28.99
CA ASP A 6 -9.52 9.12 29.83
C ASP A 6 -8.23 8.47 29.35
N ILE A 7 -7.42 9.23 28.62
CA ILE A 7 -6.07 8.78 28.28
C ILE A 7 -5.37 8.73 29.62
N GLU A 8 -5.35 7.53 30.20
CA GLU A 8 -4.79 7.28 31.52
C GLU A 8 -3.43 7.95 31.56
N TRP A 9 -3.19 8.82 32.55
CA TRP A 9 -1.95 9.60 32.65
C TRP A 9 -0.71 8.71 32.54
N VAL A 10 -0.84 7.44 32.93
CA VAL A 10 0.13 6.35 32.75
C VAL A 10 0.48 6.11 31.27
N ARG A 11 -0.50 6.09 30.36
CA ARG A 11 -0.30 5.89 28.92
C ARG A 11 0.38 7.08 28.26
N LEU A 12 0.04 8.31 28.67
CA LEU A 12 0.73 9.52 28.20
C LEU A 12 2.17 9.58 28.69
N THR A 13 2.41 9.29 29.97
CA THR A 13 3.75 9.30 30.55
C THR A 13 4.62 8.18 30.00
N THR A 14 4.08 6.99 29.77
CA THR A 14 4.84 5.90 29.10
C THR A 14 5.17 6.24 27.66
N LEU A 15 4.23 6.78 26.88
CA LEU A 15 4.53 7.26 25.51
C LEU A 15 5.59 8.37 25.51
N LEU A 16 5.49 9.34 26.42
CA LEU A 16 6.45 10.43 26.55
C LEU A 16 7.83 9.93 26.96
N ALA A 17 7.91 9.00 27.93
CA ALA A 17 9.16 8.38 28.35
C ALA A 17 9.81 7.58 27.19
N LEU A 18 9.00 6.84 26.42
CA LEU A 18 9.49 6.09 25.25
C LEU A 18 10.01 7.04 24.16
N LEU A 19 9.32 8.16 23.91
CA LEU A 19 9.74 9.21 23.00
C LEU A 19 11.05 9.88 23.44
N CYS A 20 11.17 10.23 24.72
CA CYS A 20 12.40 10.78 25.29
C CYS A 20 13.56 9.79 25.18
N LEU A 21 13.33 8.50 25.46
CA LEU A 21 14.33 7.45 25.31
C LEU A 21 14.78 7.32 23.85
N LEU A 22 13.82 7.29 22.91
CA LEU A 22 14.10 7.24 21.48
C LEU A 22 14.95 8.44 21.03
N PHE A 23 14.61 9.65 21.47
CA PHE A 23 15.37 10.85 21.17
C PHE A 23 16.78 10.80 21.77
N PHE A 24 16.90 10.33 23.02
CA PHE A 24 18.19 10.17 23.69
C PHE A 24 19.11 9.17 22.97
N VAL A 25 18.59 8.00 22.59
CA VAL A 25 19.35 6.99 21.83
C VAL A 25 19.72 7.54 20.45
N SER A 26 18.80 8.20 19.75
CA SER A 26 19.05 8.81 18.45
C SER A 26 20.12 9.90 18.51
N ALA A 27 20.15 10.70 19.58
CA ALA A 27 21.16 11.72 19.81
C ALA A 27 22.53 11.11 20.14
N ARG A 28 22.55 10.07 20.98
CA ARG A 28 23.77 9.31 21.33
C ARG A 28 24.41 8.63 20.13
N MET A 29 23.61 8.08 19.22
CA MET A 29 24.10 7.44 17.99
C MET A 29 24.45 8.43 16.87
N ARG A 30 24.33 9.75 17.09
CA ARG A 30 24.59 10.81 16.09
C ARG A 30 23.96 10.53 14.73
N LEU A 31 22.75 9.99 14.73
CA LEU A 31 22.21 9.35 13.53
C LEU A 31 21.83 10.34 12.41
N GLU A 32 22.04 11.66 12.59
CA GLU A 32 21.62 12.78 11.71
C GLU A 32 20.20 12.64 11.15
N LEU A 33 19.39 11.81 11.80
CA LEU A 33 18.12 11.34 11.29
C LEU A 33 17.04 12.40 11.46
N GLY A 34 17.20 13.32 12.43
CA GLY A 34 16.21 14.38 12.69
C GLY A 34 15.89 15.23 11.47
N LYS A 35 16.92 15.65 10.71
CA LYS A 35 16.71 16.40 9.46
C LYS A 35 16.08 15.53 8.37
N LYS A 36 16.55 14.28 8.19
CA LYS A 36 16.04 13.36 7.15
C LYS A 36 14.60 12.94 7.41
N ILE A 37 14.26 12.58 8.65
CA ILE A 37 12.91 12.25 9.09
C ILE A 37 12.02 13.48 9.02
N GLY A 38 12.49 14.64 9.50
CA GLY A 38 11.71 15.89 9.42
C GLY A 38 11.34 16.25 7.99
N LEU A 39 12.30 16.17 7.06
CA LEU A 39 12.05 16.42 5.64
C LEU A 39 11.12 15.36 5.02
N ALA A 40 11.31 14.08 5.36
CA ALA A 40 10.45 13.00 4.90
C ALA A 40 9.00 13.14 5.42
N ALA A 41 8.84 13.51 6.68
CA ALA A 41 7.54 13.76 7.31
C ALA A 41 6.85 14.97 6.69
N LEU A 42 7.57 16.06 6.47
CA LEU A 42 7.02 17.24 5.79
C LEU A 42 6.60 16.92 4.36
N ARG A 43 7.48 16.28 3.58
CA ARG A 43 7.18 15.85 2.20
C ARG A 43 5.98 14.90 2.16
N GLY A 44 5.92 13.93 3.06
CA GLY A 44 4.80 12.98 3.18
C GLY A 44 3.50 13.66 3.57
N SER A 45 3.55 14.64 4.48
CA SER A 45 2.37 15.41 4.90
C SER A 45 1.82 16.24 3.75
N ILE A 46 2.69 16.97 3.04
CA ILE A 46 2.31 17.74 1.84
C ILE A 46 1.73 16.80 0.77
N GLN A 47 2.35 15.63 0.55
CA GLN A 47 1.86 14.64 -0.39
C GLN A 47 0.46 14.13 -0.01
N LEU A 48 0.22 13.79 1.26
CA LEU A 48 -1.08 13.29 1.71
C LEU A 48 -2.18 14.35 1.56
N ILE A 49 -1.87 15.62 1.84
CA ILE A 49 -2.81 16.73 1.61
C ILE A 49 -3.13 16.85 0.12
N ALA A 50 -2.10 16.85 -0.74
CA ALA A 50 -2.28 16.95 -2.19
C ALA A 50 -3.11 15.78 -2.76
N VAL A 51 -2.81 14.55 -2.35
CA VAL A 51 -3.56 13.35 -2.76
C VAL A 51 -5.00 13.40 -2.21
N GLY A 52 -5.20 13.87 -0.98
CA GLY A 52 -6.53 14.05 -0.40
C GLY A 52 -7.37 15.04 -1.21
N TYR A 53 -6.79 16.15 -1.65
CA TYR A 53 -7.47 17.11 -2.52
C TYR A 53 -7.83 16.50 -3.88
N ALA A 54 -6.90 15.77 -4.51
CA ALA A 54 -7.16 15.06 -5.75
C ALA A 54 -8.29 14.02 -5.61
N LEU A 55 -8.29 13.26 -4.52
CA LEU A 55 -9.34 12.28 -4.22
C LEU A 55 -10.70 12.93 -3.99
N SER A 56 -10.77 14.14 -3.42
CA SER A 56 -12.04 14.85 -3.23
C SER A 56 -12.77 15.09 -4.56
N ALA A 57 -12.02 15.41 -5.62
CA ALA A 57 -12.57 15.56 -6.96
C ALA A 57 -13.11 14.22 -7.49
N VAL A 58 -12.37 13.13 -7.28
CA VAL A 58 -12.78 11.78 -7.70
C VAL A 58 -14.02 11.30 -6.92
N PHE A 59 -14.13 11.64 -5.64
CA PHE A 59 -15.27 11.23 -4.80
C PHE A 59 -16.57 11.96 -5.13
N SER A 60 -16.51 13.12 -5.79
CA SER A 60 -17.70 13.82 -6.29
C SER A 60 -18.38 13.11 -7.48
N ILE A 61 -17.71 12.11 -8.06
CA ILE A 61 -18.18 11.35 -9.22
C ILE A 61 -19.16 10.26 -8.76
N HIS A 62 -20.35 10.25 -9.34
CA HIS A 62 -21.38 9.26 -9.04
C HIS A 62 -21.53 8.18 -10.13
N ASP A 63 -20.71 8.23 -11.18
CA ASP A 63 -20.77 7.30 -12.31
C ASP A 63 -19.95 6.02 -12.06
N PRO A 64 -20.56 4.82 -12.08
CA PRO A 64 -19.86 3.55 -11.86
C PRO A 64 -18.72 3.31 -12.86
N LEU A 65 -18.90 3.77 -14.11
CA LEU A 65 -17.92 3.58 -15.18
C LEU A 65 -16.61 4.34 -14.88
N LEU A 66 -16.70 5.55 -14.32
CA LEU A 66 -15.53 6.35 -13.95
C LEU A 66 -14.81 5.77 -12.72
N VAL A 67 -15.54 5.18 -11.77
CA VAL A 67 -14.95 4.46 -10.63
C VAL A 67 -14.18 3.23 -11.11
N LEU A 68 -14.78 2.43 -12.01
CA LEU A 68 -14.11 1.28 -12.62
C LEU A 68 -12.91 1.69 -13.48
N ALA A 69 -13.00 2.79 -14.22
CA ALA A 69 -11.88 3.34 -14.97
C ALA A 69 -10.73 3.76 -14.04
N THR A 70 -11.04 4.39 -12.91
CA THR A 70 -10.06 4.77 -11.89
C THR A 70 -9.38 3.54 -11.28
N LEU A 71 -10.15 2.51 -10.91
CA LEU A 71 -9.60 1.25 -10.40
C LEU A 71 -8.74 0.54 -11.45
N SER A 72 -9.15 0.58 -12.72
CA SER A 72 -8.39 -0.01 -13.83
C SER A 72 -7.06 0.74 -14.05
N LEU A 73 -7.07 2.06 -13.96
CA LEU A 73 -5.87 2.88 -14.01
C LEU A 73 -4.93 2.55 -12.84
N MET A 74 -5.47 2.46 -11.62
CA MET A 74 -4.70 2.09 -10.43
C MET A 74 -4.08 0.70 -10.57
N LEU A 75 -4.84 -0.28 -11.07
CA LEU A 75 -4.35 -1.63 -11.34
C LEU A 75 -3.24 -1.62 -12.40
N GLY A 76 -3.40 -0.87 -13.48
CA GLY A 76 -2.38 -0.77 -14.53
C GLY A 76 -1.07 -0.16 -14.01
N VAL A 77 -1.16 0.92 -13.24
CA VAL A 77 -0.01 1.53 -12.57
C VAL A 77 0.62 0.54 -11.59
N ALA A 78 -0.19 -0.12 -10.74
CA ALA A 78 0.29 -1.10 -9.77
C ALA A 78 1.00 -2.29 -10.44
N ALA A 79 0.44 -2.83 -11.53
CA ALA A 79 1.05 -3.93 -12.28
C ALA A 79 2.39 -3.51 -12.92
N ARG A 80 2.45 -2.31 -13.51
CA ARG A 80 3.70 -1.76 -14.05
C ARG A 80 4.73 -1.55 -12.95
N THR A 81 4.33 -1.02 -11.80
CA THR A 81 5.22 -0.83 -10.65
C THR A 81 5.67 -2.17 -10.08
N ALA A 82 4.79 -3.14 -9.93
CA ALA A 82 5.11 -4.49 -9.46
C ALA A 82 6.18 -5.14 -10.35
N ALA A 83 5.96 -5.10 -11.67
CA ALA A 83 6.90 -5.59 -12.66
C ALA A 83 8.23 -4.82 -12.66
N SER A 84 8.19 -3.51 -12.39
CA SER A 84 9.39 -2.69 -12.37
C SER A 84 10.33 -3.00 -11.20
N ARG A 85 9.79 -3.55 -10.10
CA ARG A 85 10.52 -3.93 -8.90
C ARG A 85 11.24 -5.27 -9.01
N ILE A 86 10.85 -6.12 -9.95
CA ILE A 86 11.50 -7.42 -10.17
C ILE A 86 12.84 -7.15 -10.88
N SER A 87 13.94 -7.55 -10.25
CA SER A 87 15.28 -7.21 -10.72
C SER A 87 15.66 -7.88 -12.05
N ARG A 88 15.16 -9.10 -12.33
CA ARG A 88 15.26 -9.74 -13.66
C ARG A 88 13.93 -9.72 -14.41
N ARG A 89 13.81 -8.83 -15.40
CA ARG A 89 12.60 -8.73 -16.23
C ARG A 89 12.63 -9.76 -17.36
N PHE A 90 11.54 -10.50 -17.50
CA PHE A 90 11.27 -11.37 -18.64
C PHE A 90 10.04 -10.86 -19.43
N PRO A 91 9.95 -11.17 -20.74
CA PRO A 91 8.79 -10.77 -21.53
C PRO A 91 7.50 -11.32 -20.92
N GLY A 92 6.52 -10.44 -20.71
CA GLY A 92 5.22 -10.81 -20.10
C GLY A 92 5.13 -10.64 -18.58
N VAL A 93 6.20 -10.26 -17.88
CA VAL A 93 6.18 -10.08 -16.41
C VAL A 93 5.10 -9.10 -15.92
N THR A 94 4.85 -8.02 -16.66
CA THR A 94 3.79 -7.05 -16.33
C THR A 94 2.40 -7.65 -16.45
N TRP A 95 2.18 -8.53 -17.44
CA TRP A 95 0.91 -9.22 -17.62
C TRP A 95 0.69 -10.25 -16.51
N LEU A 96 1.72 -11.02 -16.17
CA LEU A 96 1.66 -11.97 -15.06
C LEU A 96 1.41 -11.25 -13.72
N ALA A 97 2.07 -10.11 -13.49
CA ALA A 97 1.84 -9.29 -12.32
C ALA A 97 0.40 -8.72 -12.28
N ALA A 98 -0.12 -8.24 -13.41
CA ALA A 98 -1.52 -7.80 -13.52
C ALA A 98 -2.50 -8.94 -13.18
N LEU A 99 -2.29 -10.15 -13.72
CA LEU A 99 -3.14 -11.30 -13.41
C LEU A 99 -3.12 -11.65 -11.92
N GLY A 100 -1.94 -11.69 -11.29
CA GLY A 100 -1.81 -11.94 -9.86
C GLY A 100 -2.50 -10.87 -9.01
N LEU A 101 -2.36 -9.60 -9.39
CA LEU A 101 -3.03 -8.48 -8.74
C LEU A 101 -4.55 -8.55 -8.89
N ILE A 102 -5.06 -8.84 -10.10
CA ILE A 102 -6.50 -8.98 -10.36
C ILE A 102 -7.05 -10.12 -9.52
N ALA A 103 -6.41 -11.30 -9.53
CA ALA A 103 -6.89 -12.47 -8.81
C ALA A 103 -6.96 -12.21 -7.29
N GLY A 104 -5.88 -11.71 -6.68
CA GLY A 104 -5.84 -11.46 -5.23
C GLY A 104 -6.72 -10.29 -4.79
N THR A 105 -6.67 -9.19 -5.55
CA THR A 105 -7.38 -7.96 -5.18
C THR A 105 -8.87 -8.07 -5.43
N SER A 106 -9.33 -8.68 -6.53
CA SER A 106 -10.77 -8.76 -6.84
C SER A 106 -11.54 -9.57 -5.81
N VAL A 107 -10.96 -10.69 -5.36
CA VAL A 107 -11.55 -11.53 -4.30
C VAL A 107 -11.60 -10.76 -2.98
N SER A 108 -10.47 -10.17 -2.57
CA SER A 108 -10.37 -9.46 -1.29
C SER A 108 -11.25 -8.20 -1.27
N LEU A 109 -11.29 -7.46 -2.37
CA LEU A 109 -12.08 -6.23 -2.52
C LEU A 109 -13.56 -6.57 -2.52
N GLY A 110 -13.99 -7.56 -3.31
CA GLY A 110 -15.39 -7.99 -3.35
C GLY A 110 -15.87 -8.50 -1.99
N PHE A 111 -15.07 -9.31 -1.30
CA PHE A 111 -15.38 -9.77 0.05
C PHE A 111 -15.50 -8.59 1.03
N SER A 112 -14.53 -7.68 1.02
CA SER A 112 -14.49 -6.55 1.96
C SER A 112 -15.64 -5.58 1.74
N THR A 113 -15.95 -5.22 0.49
CA THR A 113 -16.98 -4.22 0.19
C THR A 113 -18.39 -4.78 0.31
N ALA A 114 -18.61 -6.06 -0.06
CA ALA A 114 -19.94 -6.67 -0.04
C ALA A 114 -20.32 -7.25 1.33
N ILE A 115 -19.39 -7.88 2.05
CA ILE A 115 -19.71 -8.63 3.27
C ILE A 115 -19.30 -7.86 4.53
N VAL A 116 -18.10 -7.28 4.56
CA VAL A 116 -17.56 -6.66 5.77
C VAL A 116 -18.14 -5.25 5.98
N VAL A 117 -18.16 -4.44 4.92
CA VAL A 117 -18.58 -3.04 5.00
C VAL A 117 -20.04 -2.83 4.57
N ASP A 118 -20.64 -3.76 3.79
CA ASP A 118 -21.98 -3.64 3.16
C ASP A 118 -22.17 -2.28 2.47
N VAL A 119 -21.26 -1.94 1.55
CA VAL A 119 -21.28 -0.64 0.87
C VAL A 119 -22.47 -0.56 -0.09
N ARG A 120 -23.42 0.36 0.17
CA ARG A 120 -24.55 0.67 -0.72
C ARG A 120 -24.50 2.14 -1.14
N PRO A 121 -24.49 2.45 -2.46
CA PRO A 121 -24.32 1.54 -3.60
C PRO A 121 -22.90 0.97 -3.70
N TRP A 122 -22.78 -0.24 -4.28
CA TRP A 122 -21.51 -0.99 -4.35
C TRP A 122 -20.36 -0.24 -5.04
N TYR A 123 -20.65 0.80 -5.84
CA TYR A 123 -19.67 1.59 -6.58
C TYR A 123 -19.27 2.89 -5.87
N SER A 124 -19.58 3.05 -4.58
CA SER A 124 -19.27 4.28 -3.84
C SER A 124 -17.75 4.56 -3.85
N PRO A 125 -17.28 5.66 -4.49
CA PRO A 125 -15.86 5.90 -4.74
C PRO A 125 -15.07 6.12 -3.45
N GLN A 126 -15.69 6.71 -2.43
CA GLN A 126 -15.10 6.97 -1.11
C GLN A 126 -14.71 5.69 -0.34
N TYR A 127 -15.28 4.54 -0.71
CA TYR A 127 -14.94 3.24 -0.12
C TYR A 127 -14.10 2.40 -1.09
N LEU A 128 -14.52 2.27 -2.35
CA LEU A 128 -13.86 1.38 -3.31
C LEU A 128 -12.43 1.81 -3.62
N ILE A 129 -12.18 3.11 -3.79
CA ILE A 129 -10.87 3.62 -4.18
C ILE A 129 -9.86 3.48 -3.03
N PRO A 130 -10.16 3.88 -1.78
CA PRO A 130 -9.23 3.65 -0.67
C PRO A 130 -9.00 2.18 -0.37
N ILE A 131 -10.06 1.37 -0.28
CA ILE A 131 -9.93 -0.07 0.02
C ILE A 131 -9.19 -0.77 -1.12
N GLY A 132 -9.58 -0.50 -2.37
CA GLY A 132 -8.91 -1.04 -3.56
C GLY A 132 -7.45 -0.61 -3.63
N GLY A 133 -7.14 0.65 -3.34
CA GLY A 133 -5.77 1.16 -3.30
C GLY A 133 -4.89 0.48 -2.25
N MET A 134 -5.42 0.27 -1.03
CA MET A 134 -4.71 -0.46 0.02
C MET A 134 -4.47 -1.93 -0.37
N LEU A 135 -5.48 -2.61 -0.91
CA LEU A 135 -5.38 -4.00 -1.33
C LEU A 135 -4.43 -4.19 -2.52
N LEU A 136 -4.50 -3.31 -3.53
CA LEU A 136 -3.55 -3.30 -4.66
C LEU A 136 -2.13 -3.05 -4.16
N GLY A 137 -1.92 -2.10 -3.25
CA GLY A 137 -0.61 -1.79 -2.70
C GLY A 137 0.01 -2.97 -1.94
N ASN A 138 -0.78 -3.64 -1.10
CA ASN A 138 -0.34 -4.83 -0.37
C ASN A 138 -0.06 -6.00 -1.33
N SER A 139 -0.96 -6.24 -2.29
CA SER A 139 -0.80 -7.28 -3.30
C SER A 139 0.41 -7.04 -4.20
N MET A 140 0.70 -5.78 -4.55
CA MET A 140 1.89 -5.41 -5.33
C MET A 140 3.18 -5.82 -4.63
N ASN A 141 3.29 -5.56 -3.32
CA ASN A 141 4.46 -6.01 -2.56
C ASN A 141 4.56 -7.55 -2.55
N GLY A 142 3.43 -8.24 -2.36
CA GLY A 142 3.38 -9.71 -2.38
C GLY A 142 3.80 -10.31 -3.72
N VAL A 143 3.25 -9.81 -4.83
CA VAL A 143 3.59 -10.24 -6.19
C VAL A 143 5.06 -9.97 -6.50
N SER A 144 5.57 -8.78 -6.20
CA SER A 144 6.98 -8.45 -6.44
C SER A 144 7.91 -9.39 -5.65
N LEU A 145 7.64 -9.62 -4.37
CA LEU A 145 8.48 -10.49 -3.53
C LEU A 145 8.42 -11.95 -3.98
N ALA A 146 7.22 -12.46 -4.31
CA ALA A 146 7.05 -13.82 -4.80
C ALA A 146 7.78 -14.04 -6.13
N ALA A 147 7.66 -13.08 -7.05
CA ALA A 147 8.35 -13.14 -8.33
C ALA A 147 9.88 -13.05 -8.17
N GLU A 148 10.38 -12.18 -7.29
CA GLU A 148 11.83 -12.07 -7.04
C GLU A 148 12.38 -13.37 -6.45
N ARG A 149 11.72 -13.95 -5.44
CA ARG A 149 12.10 -15.27 -4.90
C ARG A 149 12.04 -16.39 -5.93
N PHE A 150 11.03 -16.39 -6.79
CA PHE A 150 10.92 -17.38 -7.85
C PHE A 150 12.08 -17.29 -8.84
N MET A 151 12.45 -16.07 -9.25
CA MET A 151 13.60 -15.85 -10.13
C MET A 151 14.91 -16.24 -9.47
N ASP A 152 15.09 -15.91 -8.19
CA ASP A 152 16.28 -16.30 -7.41
C ASP A 152 16.41 -17.84 -7.34
N GLU A 153 15.31 -18.57 -7.11
CA GLU A 153 15.33 -20.03 -7.05
C GLU A 153 15.64 -20.67 -8.41
N LEU A 154 15.11 -20.12 -9.51
CA LEU A 154 15.43 -20.57 -10.87
C LEU A 154 16.92 -20.38 -11.21
N ASP A 155 17.51 -19.26 -10.77
CA ASP A 155 18.94 -19.01 -10.95
C ASP A 155 19.79 -20.02 -10.15
N VAL A 156 19.41 -20.30 -8.90
CA VAL A 156 20.10 -21.28 -8.04
C VAL A 156 20.01 -22.69 -8.62
N ARG A 157 18.85 -23.09 -9.13
CA ARG A 157 18.59 -24.43 -9.69
C ARG A 157 18.76 -24.53 -11.19
N ARG A 158 19.44 -23.56 -11.81
CA ARG A 158 19.55 -23.48 -13.28
C ARG A 158 20.05 -24.78 -13.93
N ALA A 159 21.03 -25.45 -13.31
CA ALA A 159 21.58 -26.71 -13.81
C ALA A 159 20.55 -27.87 -13.82
N GLU A 160 19.61 -27.88 -12.88
CA GLU A 160 18.54 -28.89 -12.77
C GLU A 160 17.42 -28.61 -13.78
N VAL A 161 17.13 -27.32 -14.03
CA VAL A 161 16.13 -26.90 -15.02
C VAL A 161 16.62 -27.13 -16.46
N GLU A 162 17.91 -26.93 -16.74
CA GLU A 162 18.48 -27.09 -18.08
C GLU A 162 18.77 -28.56 -18.48
N THR A 163 18.63 -29.51 -17.55
CA THR A 163 18.80 -30.95 -17.82
C THR A 163 17.49 -31.71 -18.11
N LEU A 164 16.33 -31.07 -17.96
CA LEU A 164 15.00 -31.57 -18.32
C LEU A 164 14.56 -31.10 -19.70
#